data_AF-A0A1C0TYB9-F1
#
_entry.id   AF-A0A1C0TYB9-F1
#
_cell.length_a   1.000
_cell.length_b   1.000
_cell.length_c   1.000
_cell.angle_alpha   90.00
_cell.angle_beta   90.00
_cell.angle_gamma   90.00
#
_symmetry.space_group_name_H-M   'P 1'
#
loop_
_entity.id
_entity.type
_entity.pdbx_description
1 polymer ?
#
loop_
_entity_poly.entity_id
_entity_poly.type
_entity_poly.pdbx_seq_one_letter_code
_entity_poly.pdbx_strand_id
1 'polypeptide(L)'
;MAYDWSLLKSDDNMMVFDITLGTGEVIDETGTAWGYLSTESLGNNEFKTYYGSLNLIQNKTSIKENLIFHWIENNDNTFRFVWNVYTYEDEENYQKVEELFKSKSLYITVYGVTYNLGERSSTIKRNEYRCVNWYENSTETQKSGAILKKTGETKRFYCNWR
;
A
#
# COMPACT_ATOMS: atom_id res chain seq x y z
N MET A 1 -25.98 14.52 -6.03
CA MET A 1 -24.72 14.44 -6.82
C MET A 1 -24.55 12.99 -7.19
N ALA A 2 -24.59 12.66 -8.48
CA ALA A 2 -24.54 11.29 -8.95
C ALA A 2 -23.10 10.77 -8.87
N TYR A 3 -22.89 9.70 -8.11
CA TYR A 3 -21.64 8.95 -8.12
C TYR A 3 -21.45 8.37 -9.54
N ASP A 4 -20.38 8.78 -10.21
CA ASP A 4 -20.05 8.29 -11.55
C ASP A 4 -19.45 6.88 -11.45
N TRP A 5 -20.30 5.88 -11.64
CA TRP A 5 -19.93 4.47 -11.66
C TRP A 5 -19.02 4.09 -12.84
N SER A 6 -18.80 4.98 -13.82
CA SER A 6 -17.94 4.68 -14.98
C SER A 6 -16.46 4.51 -14.63
N LEU A 7 -16.00 5.09 -13.50
CA LEU A 7 -14.65 4.89 -12.97
C LEU A 7 -14.46 3.56 -12.22
N LEU A 8 -15.55 2.84 -11.95
CA LEU A 8 -15.56 1.57 -11.21
C LEU A 8 -15.69 0.34 -12.11
N LYS A 9 -15.48 0.47 -13.44
CA LYS A 9 -15.31 -0.72 -14.29
C LYS A 9 -14.14 -1.53 -13.72
N SER A 10 -14.42 -2.63 -13.04
CA SER A 10 -13.42 -3.43 -12.33
C SER A 10 -12.29 -3.90 -13.26
N ASP A 11 -12.57 -3.98 -14.55
CA ASP A 11 -11.65 -4.40 -15.60
C ASP A 11 -10.50 -3.43 -15.85
N ASP A 12 -10.58 -2.15 -15.47
CA ASP A 12 -9.47 -1.22 -15.71
C ASP A 12 -8.49 -1.12 -14.53
N ASN A 13 -8.79 -1.76 -13.40
CA ASN A 13 -7.93 -1.67 -12.21
C ASN A 13 -6.70 -2.57 -12.33
N MET A 14 -5.51 -2.03 -12.07
CA MET A 14 -4.27 -2.83 -12.12
C MET A 14 -4.18 -3.84 -10.96
N MET A 15 -4.63 -3.46 -9.76
CA MET A 15 -4.68 -4.36 -8.61
C MET A 15 -5.92 -4.09 -7.75
N VAL A 16 -6.55 -5.15 -7.25
CA VAL A 16 -7.70 -5.08 -6.35
C VAL A 16 -7.51 -6.08 -5.23
N PHE A 17 -7.69 -5.62 -3.99
CA PHE A 17 -7.67 -6.49 -2.82
C PHE A 17 -8.63 -5.98 -1.75
N ASP A 18 -9.09 -6.91 -0.91
CA ASP A 18 -9.80 -6.60 0.32
C ASP A 18 -8.78 -6.62 1.46
N ILE A 19 -8.77 -5.58 2.29
CA ILE A 19 -7.97 -5.55 3.53
C ILE A 19 -8.91 -5.45 4.72
N THR A 20 -8.82 -6.41 5.63
CA THR A 20 -9.27 -6.23 7.02
C THR A 20 -8.23 -5.40 7.74
N LEU A 21 -8.60 -4.18 8.11
CA LEU A 21 -7.66 -3.18 8.62
C LEU A 21 -7.26 -3.49 10.07
N GLY A 22 -5.98 -3.64 10.30
CA GLY A 22 -5.39 -3.80 11.62
C GLY A 22 -4.60 -2.58 12.07
N THR A 23 -4.05 -2.67 13.29
CA THR A 23 -3.13 -1.69 13.85
C THR A 23 -1.92 -2.41 14.44
N GLY A 24 -0.76 -1.77 14.38
CA GLY A 24 0.45 -2.28 15.02
C GLY A 24 1.33 -1.15 15.54
N GLU A 25 2.13 -1.47 16.54
CA GLU A 25 3.09 -0.58 17.16
C GLU A 25 4.49 -0.83 16.57
N VAL A 26 5.21 0.26 16.32
CA VAL A 26 6.64 0.22 16.00
C VAL A 26 7.39 -0.31 17.23
N ILE A 27 8.44 -1.13 17.04
CA ILE A 27 9.13 -1.82 18.17
C ILE A 27 9.60 -0.85 19.25
N ASP A 28 10.17 0.29 18.87
CA ASP A 28 10.68 1.29 19.80
C ASP A 28 9.59 2.26 20.33
N GLU A 29 8.31 1.95 20.10
CA GLU A 29 7.15 2.78 20.49
C GLU A 29 7.18 4.19 19.89
N THR A 30 7.96 4.36 18.82
CA THR A 30 8.15 5.62 18.12
C THR A 30 7.03 5.94 17.14
N GLY A 31 6.03 5.07 17.00
CA GLY A 31 4.90 5.30 16.11
C GLY A 31 3.87 4.18 16.12
N THR A 32 2.74 4.46 15.45
CA THR A 32 1.65 3.51 15.22
C THR A 32 1.39 3.40 13.72
N ALA A 33 1.09 2.19 13.26
CA ALA A 33 0.72 1.93 11.88
C ALA A 33 -0.64 1.26 11.77
N TRP A 34 -1.36 1.58 10.70
CA TRP A 34 -2.70 1.07 10.40
C TRP A 34 -2.79 0.54 8.97
N GLY A 35 -3.39 -0.62 8.79
CA GLY A 35 -3.51 -1.28 7.48
C GLY A 35 -3.19 -2.76 7.57
N TYR A 36 -2.23 -3.20 6.76
CA TYR A 36 -1.81 -4.59 6.63
C TYR A 36 -0.30 -4.75 6.71
N LEU A 37 0.13 -5.76 7.46
CA LEU A 37 1.49 -6.25 7.58
C LEU A 37 1.50 -7.78 7.60
N SER A 38 2.13 -8.40 6.59
CA SER A 38 2.19 -9.86 6.42
C SER A 38 3.12 -10.54 7.43
N THR A 39 2.72 -11.75 7.86
CA THR A 39 3.58 -12.70 8.61
C THR A 39 4.81 -13.14 7.83
N GLU A 40 4.75 -13.08 6.50
CA GLU A 40 5.84 -13.42 5.58
C GLU A 40 6.79 -12.24 5.31
N SER A 41 6.61 -11.11 6.01
CA SER A 41 7.59 -10.02 6.01
C SER A 41 8.84 -10.43 6.79
N LEU A 42 9.58 -11.41 6.26
CA LEU A 42 10.82 -11.94 6.81
C LEU A 42 11.75 -10.77 7.17
N GLY A 43 12.10 -10.69 8.45
CA GLY A 43 13.03 -9.70 8.99
C GLY A 43 12.46 -8.30 9.22
N ASN A 44 11.14 -8.13 9.29
CA ASN A 44 10.57 -6.85 9.73
C ASN A 44 10.74 -6.67 11.25
N ASN A 45 11.92 -6.22 11.66
CA ASN A 45 12.21 -5.79 13.05
C ASN A 45 11.67 -4.39 13.35
N GLU A 46 10.82 -3.81 12.50
CA GLU A 46 10.29 -2.46 12.74
C GLU A 46 8.97 -2.50 13.52
N PHE A 47 8.22 -3.62 13.52
CA PHE A 47 6.93 -3.73 14.22
C PHE A 47 6.88 -4.88 15.22
N LYS A 48 6.17 -4.67 16.34
CA LYS A 48 6.05 -5.66 17.43
C LYS A 48 5.29 -6.93 17.01
N THR A 49 4.30 -6.79 16.13
CA THR A 49 3.46 -7.89 15.66
C THR A 49 2.88 -7.60 14.28
N TYR A 50 2.43 -8.65 13.62
CA TYR A 50 1.68 -8.58 12.37
C TYR A 50 0.24 -8.13 12.62
N TYR A 51 -0.38 -7.49 11.62
CA TYR A 51 -1.74 -6.97 11.76
C TYR A 51 -2.44 -6.82 10.42
N GLY A 52 -3.77 -6.87 10.49
CA GLY A 52 -4.65 -6.87 9.33
C GLY A 52 -4.53 -8.15 8.51
N SER A 53 -5.36 -8.27 7.49
CA SER A 53 -5.30 -9.38 6.53
C SER A 53 -5.61 -8.87 5.15
N LEU A 54 -4.87 -9.33 4.13
CA LEU A 54 -5.07 -8.96 2.74
C LEU A 54 -5.56 -10.17 1.95
N ASN A 55 -6.66 -10.01 1.22
CA ASN A 55 -7.19 -10.97 0.28
C ASN A 55 -7.11 -10.40 -1.15
N LEU A 56 -6.23 -10.96 -1.98
CA LEU A 56 -6.00 -10.49 -3.33
C LEU A 56 -7.15 -10.95 -4.26
N ILE A 57 -7.81 -10.00 -4.92
CA ILE A 57 -8.94 -10.25 -5.83
C ILE A 57 -8.47 -10.22 -7.29
N GLN A 58 -7.63 -9.25 -7.63
CA GLN A 58 -7.13 -9.06 -8.99
C GLN A 58 -5.71 -8.51 -8.95
N ASN A 59 -4.88 -9.01 -9.85
CA ASN A 59 -3.53 -8.50 -10.05
C ASN A 59 -3.14 -8.61 -11.53
N LYS A 60 -2.95 -7.46 -12.17
CA LYS A 60 -2.50 -7.33 -13.55
C LYS A 60 -1.05 -6.82 -13.63
N THR A 61 -0.35 -6.79 -12.51
CA THR A 61 1.03 -6.31 -12.40
C THR A 61 2.00 -7.48 -12.20
N SER A 62 3.29 -7.18 -12.22
CA SER A 62 4.37 -8.12 -11.89
C SER A 62 4.66 -8.23 -10.39
N ILE A 63 3.81 -7.66 -9.54
CA ILE A 63 3.89 -7.83 -8.09
C ILE A 63 3.45 -9.25 -7.74
N LYS A 64 4.31 -10.02 -7.08
CA LYS A 64 4.02 -11.39 -6.66
C LYS A 64 3.30 -11.41 -5.31
N GLU A 65 3.84 -10.71 -4.32
CA GLU A 65 3.34 -10.71 -2.94
C GLU A 65 3.30 -9.28 -2.38
N ASN A 66 2.27 -9.01 -1.59
CA ASN A 66 2.14 -7.77 -0.82
C ASN A 66 2.57 -8.06 0.62
N LEU A 67 3.59 -7.36 1.12
CA LEU A 67 4.13 -7.56 2.46
C LEU A 67 3.63 -6.51 3.44
N ILE A 68 3.53 -5.26 2.97
CA ILE A 68 3.08 -4.11 3.76
C ILE A 68 2.17 -3.27 2.88
N PHE A 69 1.05 -2.85 3.45
CA PHE A 69 0.17 -1.83 2.90
C PHE A 69 -0.43 -1.05 4.07
N HIS A 70 0.23 0.03 4.50
CA HIS A 70 -0.18 0.74 5.70
C HIS A 70 0.08 2.24 5.66
N TRP A 71 -0.53 2.93 6.60
CA TRP A 71 -0.23 4.30 7.01
C TRP A 71 0.49 4.24 8.34
N ILE A 72 1.61 4.94 8.47
CA ILE A 72 2.34 5.06 9.74
C ILE A 72 2.39 6.52 10.16
N GLU A 73 2.17 6.73 11.46
CA GLU A 73 2.39 8.00 12.13
C GLU A 73 3.43 7.81 13.22
N ASN A 74 4.53 8.52 13.09
CA ASN A 74 5.62 8.52 14.05
C ASN A 74 5.46 9.70 15.03
N ASN A 75 6.06 9.55 16.21
CA ASN A 75 6.01 10.54 17.29
C ASN A 75 6.74 11.85 16.94
N ASP A 76 7.62 11.84 15.94
CA ASP A 76 8.28 13.03 15.40
C ASP A 76 7.40 13.81 14.39
N ASN A 77 6.11 13.48 14.31
CA ASN A 77 5.13 14.00 13.36
C ASN A 77 5.48 13.72 11.89
N THR A 78 6.29 12.69 11.62
CA THR A 78 6.43 12.16 10.26
C THR A 78 5.32 11.16 9.97
N PHE A 79 4.70 11.32 8.80
CA PHE A 79 3.60 10.48 8.36
C PHE A 79 3.83 10.01 6.93
N ARG A 80 3.64 8.71 6.69
CA ARG A 80 3.86 8.13 5.37
C ARG A 80 2.95 6.94 5.12
N PHE A 81 2.58 6.79 3.87
CA PHE A 81 1.98 5.56 3.38
C PHE A 81 3.10 4.66 2.86
N VAL A 82 3.12 3.38 3.25
CA VAL A 82 4.15 2.41 2.84
C VAL A 82 3.51 1.23 2.15
N TRP A 83 4.06 0.92 0.97
CA TRP A 83 3.73 -0.28 0.21
C TRP A 83 5.01 -1.07 -0.09
N ASN A 84 5.15 -2.21 0.58
CA ASN A 84 6.27 -3.12 0.41
C ASN A 84 5.80 -4.40 -0.29
N VAL A 85 6.50 -4.78 -1.35
CA VAL A 85 6.12 -5.90 -2.22
C VAL A 85 7.32 -6.76 -2.59
N TYR A 86 7.04 -8.04 -2.86
CA TYR A 86 7.94 -8.88 -3.66
C TYR A 86 7.49 -8.94 -5.10
N THR A 87 8.49 -9.00 -5.98
CA THR A 87 8.34 -9.30 -7.41
C THR A 87 8.59 -10.79 -7.64
N TYR A 88 8.35 -11.28 -8.86
CA TYR A 88 8.86 -12.60 -9.26
C TYR A 88 10.40 -12.57 -9.31
N GLU A 89 11.05 -13.72 -9.09
CA GLU A 89 12.51 -13.85 -8.97
C GLU A 89 13.22 -13.79 -10.32
N ASP A 90 12.98 -12.71 -11.06
CA ASP A 90 13.63 -12.41 -12.32
C ASP A 90 13.70 -10.88 -12.53
N GLU A 91 14.77 -10.46 -13.20
CA GLU A 91 15.08 -9.05 -13.40
C GLU A 91 14.03 -8.31 -14.24
N GLU A 92 13.36 -9.00 -15.18
CA GLU A 92 12.34 -8.40 -16.03
C GLU A 92 11.11 -7.99 -15.20
N ASN A 93 10.61 -8.87 -14.33
CA ASN A 93 9.52 -8.55 -13.42
C ASN A 93 9.91 -7.51 -12.38
N TYR A 94 11.13 -7.56 -11.87
CA TYR A 94 11.66 -6.52 -10.99
C TYR A 94 11.61 -5.14 -11.65
N GLN A 95 12.15 -5.01 -12.86
CA GLN A 95 12.15 -3.75 -13.61
C GLN A 95 10.74 -3.26 -13.90
N LYS A 96 9.80 -4.14 -14.29
CA LYS A 96 8.39 -3.76 -14.50
C LYS A 96 7.77 -3.16 -13.24
N VAL A 97 8.02 -3.74 -12.07
CA VAL A 97 7.51 -3.21 -10.80
C VAL A 97 8.24 -1.93 -10.41
N GLU A 98 9.55 -1.84 -10.61
CA GLU A 98 10.33 -0.63 -10.34
C GLU A 98 9.81 0.55 -11.16
N GLU A 99 9.60 0.36 -12.47
CA GLU A 99 9.00 1.35 -13.37
C GLU A 99 7.57 1.70 -12.97
N LEU A 100 6.76 0.70 -12.57
CA LEU A 100 5.39 0.92 -12.12
C LEU A 100 5.33 1.90 -10.94
N PHE A 101 6.19 1.72 -9.94
CA PHE A 101 6.23 2.59 -8.76
C PHE A 101 7.00 3.89 -8.96
N LYS A 102 7.98 3.94 -9.87
CA LYS A 102 8.85 5.10 -10.10
C LYS A 102 8.27 6.11 -11.08
N SER A 103 7.64 5.63 -12.15
CA SER A 103 7.33 6.47 -13.32
C SER A 103 5.86 6.87 -13.41
N LYS A 104 5.02 6.44 -12.45
CA LYS A 104 3.58 6.64 -12.48
C LYS A 104 3.04 7.06 -11.12
N SER A 105 2.00 7.88 -11.14
CA SER A 105 1.29 8.26 -9.91
C SER A 105 0.38 7.13 -9.47
N LEU A 106 0.35 6.84 -8.17
CA LEU A 106 -0.53 5.85 -7.57
C LEU A 106 -1.88 6.47 -7.22
N TYR A 107 -2.95 5.87 -7.73
CA TYR A 107 -4.34 6.18 -7.40
C TYR A 107 -4.96 5.03 -6.65
N ILE A 108 -5.57 5.33 -5.50
CA ILE A 108 -6.28 4.35 -4.68
C ILE A 108 -7.73 4.77 -4.59
N THR A 109 -8.65 3.88 -4.97
CA THR A 109 -10.10 4.11 -4.81
C THR A 109 -10.65 3.22 -3.71
N VAL A 110 -11.43 3.80 -2.79
CA VAL A 110 -12.14 3.10 -1.71
C VAL A 110 -13.54 3.70 -1.58
N TYR A 111 -14.58 2.86 -1.56
CA TYR A 111 -15.99 3.30 -1.57
C TYR A 111 -16.31 4.37 -2.65
N GLY A 112 -15.73 4.24 -3.83
CA GLY A 112 -15.95 5.15 -4.95
C GLY A 112 -15.26 6.51 -4.83
N VAL A 113 -14.46 6.75 -3.79
CA VAL A 113 -13.62 7.95 -3.66
C VAL A 113 -12.19 7.59 -4.06
N THR A 114 -11.63 8.32 -5.02
CA THR A 114 -10.26 8.14 -5.51
C THR A 114 -9.32 9.15 -4.87
N TYR A 115 -8.24 8.65 -4.29
CA TYR A 115 -7.14 9.41 -3.70
C TYR A 115 -5.92 9.28 -4.62
N ASN A 116 -5.36 10.42 -5.03
CA ASN A 116 -4.10 10.45 -5.77
C ASN A 116 -2.94 10.57 -4.79
N LEU A 117 -2.20 9.49 -4.57
CA LEU A 117 -1.04 9.48 -3.69
C LEU A 117 0.21 10.08 -4.36
N GLY A 118 0.16 10.34 -5.67
CA GLY A 118 1.26 10.88 -6.46
C GLY A 118 2.33 9.82 -6.78
N GLU A 119 3.50 10.29 -7.18
CA GLU A 119 4.68 9.46 -7.38
C GLU A 119 5.29 9.04 -6.04
N ARG A 120 6.03 7.92 -6.02
CA ARG A 120 6.72 7.48 -4.81
C ARG A 120 7.76 8.54 -4.37
N SER A 121 7.87 8.76 -3.07
CA SER A 121 8.84 9.72 -2.52
C SER A 121 10.28 9.17 -2.51
N SER A 122 10.45 7.86 -2.38
CA SER A 122 11.73 7.16 -2.52
C SER A 122 11.51 5.62 -2.44
N THR A 123 12.57 4.84 -2.66
CA THR A 123 12.55 3.39 -2.51
C THR A 123 13.83 2.87 -1.89
N ILE A 124 13.66 1.82 -1.09
CA ILE A 124 14.77 1.02 -0.57
C ILE A 124 14.71 -0.35 -1.23
N LYS A 125 15.75 -0.71 -2.00
CA LYS A 125 15.97 -2.09 -2.43
C LYS A 125 16.47 -2.88 -1.21
N ARG A 126 15.66 -3.80 -0.71
CA ARG A 126 16.01 -4.68 0.43
C ARG A 126 16.07 -6.12 -0.06
N ASN A 127 17.22 -6.59 -0.55
CA ASN A 127 17.41 -7.85 -1.31
C ASN A 127 17.07 -7.74 -2.81
N GLU A 128 17.31 -8.80 -3.61
CA GLU A 128 17.29 -8.71 -5.08
C GLU A 128 15.91 -8.39 -5.69
N TYR A 129 14.79 -8.73 -5.03
CA TYR A 129 13.45 -8.68 -5.66
C TYR A 129 12.36 -8.01 -4.81
N ARG A 130 12.75 -7.32 -3.72
CA ARG A 130 11.84 -6.57 -2.83
C ARG A 130 11.88 -5.08 -3.11
N CYS A 131 10.71 -4.48 -3.21
CA CYS A 131 10.54 -3.03 -3.39
C CYS A 131 9.78 -2.45 -2.18
N VAL A 132 10.43 -1.58 -1.41
CA VAL A 132 9.76 -0.77 -0.38
C VAL A 132 9.48 0.60 -0.97
N ASN A 133 8.22 0.99 -1.06
CA ASN A 133 7.78 2.27 -1.62
C ASN A 133 7.07 3.07 -0.52
N TRP A 134 7.42 4.33 -0.39
CA TRP A 134 6.71 5.27 0.49
C TRP A 134 6.16 6.46 -0.29
N TYR A 135 5.04 6.97 0.21
CA TYR A 135 4.36 8.14 -0.33
C TYR A 135 4.15 9.10 0.81
N GLU A 136 4.71 10.31 0.65
CA GLU A 136 4.74 11.32 1.68
C GLU A 136 3.92 12.54 1.28
N ASN A 137 3.38 13.21 2.30
CA ASN A 137 3.11 14.63 2.31
C ASN A 137 2.21 15.20 1.19
N SER A 138 1.13 14.49 0.85
CA SER A 138 -0.02 15.09 0.17
C SER A 138 -1.28 15.00 1.03
N THR A 139 -2.20 15.96 0.86
CA THR A 139 -3.53 15.93 1.51
C THR A 139 -4.29 14.64 1.17
N GLU A 140 -4.13 14.11 -0.04
CA GLU A 140 -4.78 12.89 -0.48
C GLU A 140 -4.19 11.64 0.18
N THR A 141 -2.86 11.60 0.36
CA THR A 141 -2.19 10.53 1.11
C THR A 141 -2.70 10.50 2.55
N GLN A 142 -2.82 11.64 3.23
CA GLN A 142 -3.37 11.71 4.60
C GLN A 142 -4.84 11.28 4.66
N LYS A 143 -5.68 11.69 3.70
CA LYS A 143 -7.07 11.23 3.60
C LYS A 143 -7.13 9.71 3.43
N SER A 144 -6.26 9.13 2.61
CA SER A 144 -6.18 7.66 2.47
C SER A 144 -5.71 6.98 3.77
N GLY A 145 -4.78 7.60 4.52
CA GLY A 145 -4.36 7.14 5.84
C GLY A 145 -5.50 7.12 6.87
N ALA A 146 -6.37 8.14 6.85
CA ALA A 146 -7.56 8.18 7.70
C ALA A 146 -8.55 7.03 7.40
N ILE A 147 -8.57 6.50 6.17
CA ILE A 147 -9.34 5.30 5.84
C ILE A 147 -8.71 4.06 6.48
N LEU A 148 -7.38 3.94 6.43
CA LEU A 148 -6.66 2.80 7.00
C LEU A 148 -6.80 2.71 8.53
N LYS A 149 -6.98 3.85 9.21
CA LYS A 149 -7.23 3.93 10.66
C LYS A 149 -8.55 3.31 11.13
N LYS A 150 -9.46 2.96 10.22
CA LYS A 150 -10.76 2.31 10.54
C LYS A 150 -10.57 0.82 10.82
N THR A 151 -9.88 0.50 11.91
CA THR A 151 -9.51 -0.87 12.29
C THR A 151 -10.73 -1.77 12.51
N GLY A 152 -10.56 -3.07 12.25
CA GLY A 152 -11.62 -4.07 12.35
C GLY A 152 -12.57 -4.10 11.14
N GLU A 153 -12.55 -3.09 10.26
CA GLU A 153 -13.34 -3.08 9.04
C GLU A 153 -12.58 -3.73 7.87
N THR A 154 -13.30 -4.50 7.05
CA THR A 154 -12.80 -4.94 5.75
C THR A 154 -13.18 -3.93 4.67
N LYS A 155 -12.20 -3.46 3.91
CA LYS A 155 -12.39 -2.51 2.81
C LYS A 155 -11.77 -3.03 1.53
N ARG A 156 -12.45 -2.76 0.40
CA ARG A 156 -11.91 -3.02 -0.93
C ARG A 156 -11.13 -1.83 -1.44
N PHE A 157 -9.89 -2.09 -1.82
CA PHE A 157 -8.99 -1.11 -2.42
C PHE A 157 -8.83 -1.44 -3.89
N TYR A 158 -9.00 -0.42 -4.74
CA TYR A 158 -8.73 -0.49 -6.17
C TYR A 158 -7.53 0.40 -6.46
N CYS A 159 -6.43 -0.20 -6.91
CA CYS A 159 -5.15 0.46 -7.11
C CYS A 159 -4.82 0.55 -8.61
N ASN A 160 -4.40 1.74 -9.03
CA ASN A 160 -3.99 2.03 -10.39
C ASN A 160 -2.74 2.90 -10.42
N TRP A 161 -1.88 2.64 -11.38
CA TRP A 161 -0.74 3.50 -11.70
C TRP A 161 -1.01 4.17 -13.05
N ARG A 162 -1.03 5.51 -13.06
CA ARG A 162 -1.33 6.32 -14.25
C ARG A 162 -0.30 7.41 -14.44
#